data_AF-A0A645GYT6-F1
#
_entry.id   AF-A0A645GYT6-F1
#
_cell.length_a   1.000
_cell.length_b   1.000
_cell.length_c   1.000
_cell.angle_alpha   90.00
_cell.angle_beta   90.00
_cell.angle_gamma   90.00
#
_symmetry.space_group_name_H-M   'P 1'
#
loop_
_entity.id
_entity.type
_entity.pdbx_description
1 polymer ?
#
loop_
_entity_poly.entity_id
_entity_poly.type
_entity_poly.pdbx_seq_one_letter_code
_entity_poly.pdbx_strand_id
1 'polypeptide(L)' 'MTDEHYIAWIYLETDKGGQRKNLAPGESPSAVFSVVEDKAVAVYAYCNLHGLWKTTL' A
#
# COMPACT_ATOMS: atom_id res chain seq x y z
N MET A 1 -4.18 -11.38 6.68
CA MET A 1 -2.71 -11.48 6.82
C MET A 1 -2.33 -12.87 7.32
N THR A 2 -2.89 -13.90 6.70
CA THR A 2 -2.41 -15.28 6.82
C THR A 2 -1.63 -15.62 5.56
N ASP A 3 -0.97 -16.78 5.53
CA ASP A 3 -0.23 -17.24 4.36
C ASP A 3 -1.12 -17.37 3.12
N GLU A 4 -2.38 -17.75 3.30
CA GLU A 4 -3.37 -17.92 2.24
C GLU A 4 -4.03 -16.61 1.82
N HIS A 5 -4.16 -15.65 2.73
CA HIS A 5 -4.91 -14.40 2.49
C HIS A 5 -4.26 -13.19 3.18
N TYR A 6 -3.61 -12.35 2.38
CA TYR A 6 -2.87 -11.18 2.86
C TYR A 6 -2.83 -10.04 1.84
N ILE A 7 -2.49 -8.86 2.35
CA ILE A 7 -2.12 -7.70 1.54
C ILE A 7 -0.64 -7.86 1.20
N ALA A 8 -0.34 -8.05 -0.09
CA ALA A 8 1.03 -8.27 -0.55
C ALA A 8 1.86 -6.97 -0.58
N TRP A 9 1.19 -5.84 -0.80
CA TRP A 9 1.84 -4.53 -0.80
C TRP A 9 0.83 -3.39 -0.65
N ILE A 10 1.36 -2.27 -0.17
CA ILE A 10 0.70 -0.97 -0.14
C ILE A 10 1.55 0.00 -0.96
N TYR A 11 0.91 0.78 -1.82
CA TYR A 11 1.55 1.82 -2.63
C TYR A 11 0.92 3.18 -2.32
N LEU A 12 1.76 4.16 -2.02
CA LEU A 12 1.40 5.56 -1.90
C LEU A 12 1.73 6.27 -3.21
N GLU A 13 0.71 6.78 -3.90
CA GLU A 13 0.88 7.70 -5.03
C GLU A 13 1.02 9.13 -4.51
N THR A 14 1.96 9.86 -5.08
CA THR A 14 2.20 11.27 -4.78
C THR A 14 2.25 12.09 -6.07
N ASP A 15 2.14 13.42 -5.96
CA ASP A 15 2.23 14.31 -7.12
C ASP A 15 3.55 14.14 -7.88
N LYS A 16 4.64 13.76 -7.21
CA LYS A 16 5.97 13.57 -7.81
C LYS A 16 6.34 12.10 -8.08
N GLY A 17 5.43 11.15 -7.86
CA GLY A 17 5.68 9.73 -8.15
C GLY A 17 4.97 8.78 -7.16
N GLY A 18 5.74 8.00 -6.43
CA GLY A 18 5.19 7.18 -5.36
C GLY A 18 6.16 6.21 -4.71
N GLN A 19 5.66 5.53 -3.67
CA GLN A 19 6.42 4.67 -2.79
C GLN A 19 5.67 3.35 -2.56
N ARG A 20 6.39 2.23 -2.52
CA ARG A 20 5.79 0.90 -2.28
C ARG A 20 6.38 0.26 -1.03
N LYS A 21 5.52 -0.28 -0.18
CA LYS A 21 5.89 -1.19 0.90
C LYS A 21 5.33 -2.58 0.60
N ASN A 22 6.22 -3.55 0.40
CA ASN A 22 5.83 -4.96 0.42
C ASN A 22 5.59 -5.41 1.86
N LEU A 23 4.60 -6.27 2.03
CA LEU A 23 4.27 -6.91 3.30
C LEU A 23 4.34 -8.42 3.12
N ALA A 24 4.85 -9.11 4.13
CA ALA A 24 4.78 -10.56 4.21
C ALA A 24 3.47 -11.00 4.87
N PRO A 25 3.02 -12.25 4.63
CA PRO A 25 2.01 -12.87 5.49
C PRO A 25 2.36 -12.75 6.98
N GLY A 26 1.35 -12.61 7.82
CA GLY A 26 1.52 -12.40 9.27
C GLY A 26 1.90 -10.97 9.70
N GLU A 27 2.41 -10.12 8.80
CA GLU A 27 2.65 -8.71 9.12
C GLU A 27 1.34 -7.91 9.26
N SER A 28 1.40 -6.78 9.96
CA SER A 28 0.27 -5.85 10.00
C SER A 28 -0.07 -5.37 8.59
N PRO A 29 -1.36 -5.31 8.19
CA PRO A 29 -1.79 -4.83 6.87
C PRO A 29 -1.74 -3.29 6.81
N SER A 30 -0.60 -2.70 7.17
CA SER A 30 -0.40 -1.25 7.25
C SER A 30 1.05 -0.88 6.90
N ALA A 31 1.24 0.34 6.44
CA ALA A 31 2.56 0.90 6.14
C ALA A 31 2.57 2.39 6.50
N VAL A 32 3.74 2.88 6.89
CA VAL A 32 4.00 4.30 7.15
C VAL A 32 4.95 4.79 6.07
N PHE A 33 4.62 5.93 5.47
CA PHE A 33 5.43 6.57 4.44
C PHE A 33 5.80 7.98 4.87
N SER A 34 7.03 8.38 4.59
CA SER A 34 7.46 9.77 4.74
C SER A 34 7.23 10.50 3.43
N VAL A 35 6.48 11.59 3.46
CA VAL A 35 6.23 12.47 2.33
C VAL A 35 6.84 13.82 2.66
N VAL A 36 7.92 14.21 1.95
CA VAL A 36 8.69 15.43 2.22
C VAL A 36 8.69 16.27 0.96
N GLU A 37 8.22 17.52 1.07
CA GLU A 37 8.07 18.44 -0.07
C GLU A 37 7.30 17.83 -1.26
N ASP A 38 6.34 16.95 -0.97
CA ASP A 38 5.51 16.24 -1.93
C ASP A 38 4.09 16.11 -1.34
N LYS A 39 3.13 15.64 -2.13
CA LYS A 39 1.73 15.54 -1.72
C LYS A 39 1.20 14.15 -2.02
N ALA A 40 0.57 13.53 -1.02
CA ALA A 40 -0.13 12.27 -1.18
C ALA A 40 -1.42 12.48 -1.99
N VAL A 41 -1.64 11.63 -2.99
CA VAL A 41 -2.77 11.72 -3.95
C VAL A 41 -3.74 10.56 -3.78
N ALA A 42 -3.21 9.35 -3.66
CA ALA A 42 -4.00 8.15 -3.50
C ALA A 42 -3.19 7.04 -2.83
N VAL A 43 -3.91 6.08 -2.25
CA VAL A 43 -3.32 4.86 -1.69
C VAL A 43 -3.91 3.66 -2.39
N TYR A 44 -3.05 2.68 -2.66
CA TYR A 44 -3.40 1.41 -3.26
C TYR A 44 -2.99 0.28 -2.33
N ALA A 45 -3.80 -0.75 -2.25
CA ALA A 45 -3.48 -1.99 -1.55
C ALA A 45 -3.81 -3.17 -2.45
N TYR A 46 -2.92 -4.14 -2.51
CA TYR A 46 -3.14 -5.36 -3.29
C TYR A 46 -3.28 -6.56 -2.39
N CYS A 47 -4.45 -7.18 -2.44
CA CYS A 47 -4.73 -8.45 -1.80
C CYS A 47 -4.44 -9.60 -2.78
N ASN A 48 -3.77 -10.65 -2.31
CA ASN A 48 -3.47 -11.81 -3.15
C ASN A 48 -4.72 -12.54 -3.68
N LEU A 49 -5.86 -12.46 -2.98
CA LEU A 49 -7.12 -13.09 -3.40
C LEU A 49 -8.11 -12.12 -4.06
N HIS A 50 -8.11 -10.85 -3.63
CA HIS A 50 -9.13 -9.87 -4.00
C HIS A 50 -8.61 -8.77 -4.92
N GLY A 51 -7.37 -8.88 -5.39
CA GLY A 51 -6.77 -7.95 -6.33
C GLY A 51 -6.53 -6.55 -5.76
N LEU A 52 -6.62 -5.55 -6.63
CA LEU A 52 -6.21 -4.18 -6.35
C LEU A 52 -7.36 -3.31 -5.83
N TRP A 53 -7.08 -2.57 -4.75
CA TRP A 53 -7.97 -1.57 -4.17
C TRP A 53 -7.31 -0.21 -4.21
N LYS A 54 -8.10 0.87 -4.35
CA LYS A 54 -7.66 2.26 -4.36
C LYS A 54 -8.59 3.14 -3.52
N THR A 55 -8.02 4.12 -2.83
CA THR A 55 -8.73 5.31 -2.35
C THR A 55 -7.95 6.57 -2.69
N THR A 56 -8.67 7.65 -3.01
CA THR A 56 -8.08 9.00 -3.17
C THR A 56 -8.00 9.69 -1.80
N LEU A 57 -7.05 10.60 -1.63
CA LEU A 57 -6.83 11.40 -0.42
C LEU A 57 -7.25 12.87 -0.58
#